data_AF-A0A075GJ39-F1
#
_entry.id   AF-A0A075GJ39-F1
#
_cell.length_a   1.000
_cell.length_b   1.000
_cell.length_c   1.000
_cell.angle_alpha   90.00
_cell.angle_beta   90.00
_cell.angle_gamma   90.00
#
_symmetry.space_group_name_H-M   'P 1'
#
loop_
_entity.id
_entity.type
_entity.pdbx_description
1 polymer ?
#
loop_
_entity_poly.entity_id
_entity_poly.type
_entity_poly.pdbx_seq_one_letter_code
_entity_poly.pdbx_strand_id
1 'polypeptide(L)'
;MNLIHDISECTAVLVYNAFKKKLSEHSTFIAVCGAITDYMENRPIASKLLQMYDRQFALVNATVLTYNIVGHQKDLDYLLYLVDELSESKFPHELPNTYEFAQIQVGKLAEIMSKVRKSMKVSKNLAHMEVLDSGASGAVNFVLGFSGKDVGIAYKERTDKGIYAVSVRGSPSCKTHLGKLVSTVSSELGGSGGGHDKACGAVIPKDKIKKFVREMNSRLGK
;
A
#
# COMPACT_ATOMS: atom_id res chain seq x y z
N MET A 1 -18.50 13.51 -16.87
CA MET A 1 -17.67 12.47 -16.22
C MET A 1 -18.35 12.11 -14.92
N ASN A 2 -18.81 10.87 -14.74
CA ASN A 2 -19.43 10.43 -13.49
C ASN A 2 -18.34 9.89 -12.57
N LEU A 3 -18.13 10.55 -11.43
CA LEU A 3 -17.23 10.08 -10.37
C LEU A 3 -18.01 9.18 -9.42
N ILE A 4 -17.58 7.93 -9.27
CA ILE A 4 -18.10 7.01 -8.25
C ILE A 4 -17.16 7.12 -7.05
N HIS A 5 -17.70 7.52 -5.90
CA HIS A 5 -16.96 7.58 -4.64
C HIS A 5 -17.68 6.72 -3.60
N ASP A 6 -17.08 5.58 -3.27
CA ASP A 6 -17.57 4.61 -2.30
C ASP A 6 -16.36 4.00 -1.58
N ILE A 7 -16.46 3.85 -0.26
CA ILE A 7 -15.41 3.31 0.61
C ILE A 7 -15.71 1.87 1.08
N SER A 8 -16.82 1.29 0.63
CA SER A 8 -17.23 -0.06 0.98
C SER A 8 -16.40 -1.14 0.28
N GLU A 9 -15.77 -0.81 -0.84
CA GLU A 9 -15.00 -1.70 -1.71
C GLU A 9 -13.71 -1.04 -2.21
N CYS A 10 -12.77 -1.83 -2.71
CA CYS A 10 -11.60 -1.30 -3.40
C CYS A 10 -11.93 -0.85 -4.84
N THR A 11 -11.05 -0.06 -5.44
CA THR A 11 -11.29 0.53 -6.77
C THR A 11 -11.52 -0.53 -7.84
N ALA A 12 -10.74 -1.63 -7.83
CA ALA A 12 -10.90 -2.71 -8.80
C ALA A 12 -12.28 -3.36 -8.74
N VAL A 13 -12.82 -3.56 -7.53
CA VAL A 13 -14.16 -4.13 -7.31
C VAL A 13 -15.26 -3.13 -7.68
N LEU A 14 -15.07 -1.83 -7.40
CA LEU A 14 -16.01 -0.79 -7.84
C LEU A 14 -16.10 -0.71 -9.37
N VAL A 15 -14.95 -0.76 -10.07
CA VAL A 15 -14.89 -0.81 -11.53
C VAL A 15 -15.59 -2.05 -12.06
N TYR A 16 -15.28 -3.23 -11.52
CA TYR A 16 -15.97 -4.46 -11.91
C TYR A 16 -17.48 -4.35 -11.69
N ASN A 17 -17.94 -3.93 -10.51
CA ASN A 17 -19.37 -3.87 -10.21
C ASN A 17 -20.12 -2.87 -11.11
N ALA A 18 -19.50 -1.74 -11.45
CA ALA A 18 -20.07 -0.74 -12.35
C ALA A 18 -20.17 -1.22 -13.80
N PHE A 19 -19.20 -2.03 -14.26
CA PHE A 19 -19.07 -2.42 -15.67
C PHE A 19 -19.26 -3.90 -15.97
N LYS A 20 -19.59 -4.76 -14.98
CA LYS A 20 -19.69 -6.22 -15.12
C LYS A 20 -20.53 -6.73 -16.30
N LYS A 21 -21.49 -5.95 -16.78
CA LYS A 21 -22.30 -6.30 -17.98
C LYS A 21 -21.53 -6.19 -19.30
N LYS A 22 -20.39 -5.51 -19.30
CA LYS A 22 -19.51 -5.25 -20.47
C LYS A 22 -18.15 -5.93 -20.35
N LEU A 23 -17.89 -6.58 -19.22
CA LEU A 23 -16.61 -7.18 -18.89
C LEU A 23 -16.69 -8.69 -19.08
N SER A 24 -15.56 -9.31 -19.41
CA SER A 24 -15.44 -10.77 -19.45
C SER A 24 -15.61 -11.37 -18.06
N GLU A 25 -15.95 -12.66 -18.00
CA GLU A 25 -16.03 -13.40 -16.74
C GLU A 25 -14.72 -13.31 -15.93
N HIS A 26 -13.58 -13.36 -16.63
CA HIS A 26 -12.24 -13.22 -16.05
C HIS A 26 -12.01 -11.92 -15.29
N SER A 27 -12.75 -10.85 -15.64
CA SER A 27 -12.64 -9.57 -14.92
C SER A 27 -13.02 -9.70 -13.43
N THR A 28 -13.79 -10.73 -13.08
CA THR A 28 -14.06 -11.10 -11.69
C THR A 28 -12.77 -11.46 -10.95
N PHE A 29 -11.86 -12.19 -11.58
CA PHE A 29 -10.59 -12.59 -10.99
C PHE A 29 -9.66 -11.39 -10.78
N ILE A 30 -9.62 -10.46 -11.73
CA ILE A 30 -8.85 -9.21 -11.60
C ILE A 30 -9.37 -8.37 -10.42
N ALA A 31 -10.69 -8.27 -10.27
CA ALA A 31 -11.31 -7.59 -9.13
C ALA A 31 -10.94 -8.26 -7.80
N VAL A 32 -10.94 -9.59 -7.74
CA VAL A 32 -10.49 -10.36 -6.56
C VAL A 32 -9.03 -10.11 -6.24
N CYS A 33 -8.14 -10.10 -7.24
CA CYS A 33 -6.72 -9.78 -7.03
C CYS A 33 -6.52 -8.38 -6.47
N GLY A 34 -7.26 -7.38 -6.99
CA GLY A 34 -7.28 -6.03 -6.46
C GLY A 34 -7.78 -5.98 -5.01
N ALA A 35 -8.85 -6.71 -4.69
CA ALA A 35 -9.37 -6.76 -3.32
C ALA A 35 -8.38 -7.40 -2.33
N ILE A 36 -7.73 -8.51 -2.70
CA ILE A 36 -6.72 -9.16 -1.85
C ILE A 36 -5.55 -8.21 -1.58
N THR A 37 -5.06 -7.54 -2.62
CA THR A 37 -3.85 -6.69 -2.50
C THR A 37 -4.12 -5.37 -1.78
N ASP A 38 -5.37 -4.90 -1.77
CA ASP A 38 -5.84 -3.77 -0.95
C ASP A 38 -6.32 -4.20 0.45
N TYR A 39 -6.23 -5.49 0.82
CA TYR A 39 -6.73 -6.06 2.08
C TYR A 39 -8.24 -5.82 2.30
N MET A 40 -8.99 -5.84 1.20
CA MET A 40 -10.44 -5.61 1.14
C MET A 40 -11.20 -6.85 0.64
N GLU A 41 -10.58 -8.04 0.63
CA GLU A 41 -11.21 -9.28 0.15
C GLU A 41 -12.40 -9.75 0.99
N ASN A 42 -12.55 -9.25 2.22
CA ASN A 42 -13.67 -9.55 3.11
C ASN A 42 -14.85 -8.56 2.97
N ARG A 43 -14.79 -7.62 2.02
CA ARG A 43 -15.86 -6.63 1.79
C ARG A 43 -17.09 -7.24 1.09
N PRO A 44 -18.27 -6.61 1.16
CA PRO A 44 -19.55 -7.24 0.79
C PRO A 44 -19.63 -7.83 -0.63
N ILE A 45 -19.02 -7.18 -1.62
CA ILE A 45 -18.92 -7.63 -3.01
C ILE A 45 -17.69 -8.52 -3.16
N ALA A 46 -16.51 -8.05 -2.73
CA ALA A 46 -15.25 -8.79 -2.90
C ALA A 46 -15.32 -10.23 -2.34
N SER A 47 -15.92 -10.40 -1.16
CA SER A 47 -16.07 -11.71 -0.51
C SER A 47 -16.92 -12.69 -1.32
N LYS A 48 -17.93 -12.21 -2.07
CA LYS A 48 -18.75 -13.04 -2.96
C LYS A 48 -17.98 -13.42 -4.22
N LEU A 49 -17.19 -12.49 -4.77
CA LEU A 49 -16.35 -12.78 -5.94
C LEU A 49 -15.26 -13.79 -5.60
N LEU A 50 -14.63 -13.67 -4.42
CA LEU A 50 -13.61 -14.60 -3.97
C LEU A 50 -14.13 -16.04 -3.81
N GLN A 51 -15.41 -16.24 -3.48
CA GLN A 51 -16.02 -17.58 -3.36
C GLN A 51 -16.05 -18.36 -4.67
N MET A 52 -15.86 -17.70 -5.82
CA MET A 52 -15.80 -18.36 -7.13
C MET A 52 -14.47 -19.08 -7.38
N TYR A 53 -13.46 -18.85 -6.53
CA TYR A 53 -12.10 -19.36 -6.72
C TYR A 53 -11.63 -20.14 -5.51
N ASP A 54 -10.70 -21.08 -5.73
CA ASP A 54 -9.90 -21.61 -4.63
C ASP A 54 -9.10 -20.46 -3.99
N ARG A 55 -9.08 -20.44 -2.65
CA ARG A 55 -8.49 -19.33 -1.90
C ARG A 55 -6.98 -19.24 -2.12
N GLN A 56 -6.28 -20.37 -2.15
CA GLN A 56 -4.82 -20.36 -2.35
C GLN A 56 -4.46 -19.98 -3.77
N PHE A 57 -5.24 -20.47 -4.75
CA PHE A 57 -5.11 -20.05 -6.14
C PHE A 57 -5.22 -18.53 -6.31
N ALA A 58 -6.24 -17.91 -5.71
CA ALA A 58 -6.42 -16.46 -5.76
C ALA A 58 -5.28 -15.71 -5.04
N LEU A 59 -4.89 -16.15 -3.84
CA LEU A 59 -3.83 -15.52 -3.05
C LEU A 59 -2.47 -15.55 -3.75
N VAL A 60 -2.07 -16.69 -4.32
CA VAL A 60 -0.80 -16.83 -5.05
C VAL A 60 -0.78 -15.89 -6.24
N ASN A 61 -1.81 -15.94 -7.08
CA ASN A 61 -1.89 -15.11 -8.28
C ASN A 61 -1.95 -13.61 -7.96
N ALA A 62 -2.73 -13.20 -6.97
CA ALA A 62 -2.81 -11.80 -6.54
C ALA A 62 -1.44 -11.30 -6.04
N THR A 63 -0.72 -12.14 -5.29
CA THR A 63 0.62 -11.82 -4.77
C THR A 63 1.66 -11.76 -5.90
N VAL A 64 1.63 -12.72 -6.82
CA VAL A 64 2.50 -12.71 -8.00
C VAL A 64 2.25 -11.46 -8.83
N LEU A 65 0.99 -11.14 -9.13
CA LEU A 65 0.62 -9.94 -9.88
C LEU A 65 1.11 -8.65 -9.21
N THR A 66 0.88 -8.50 -7.90
CA THR A 66 1.30 -7.27 -7.19
C THR A 66 2.81 -7.09 -7.20
N TYR A 67 3.59 -8.16 -7.02
CA TYR A 67 5.05 -8.05 -7.07
C TYR A 67 5.59 -7.80 -8.46
N ASN A 68 4.91 -8.30 -9.50
CA ASN A 68 5.23 -7.96 -10.87
C ASN A 68 5.01 -6.47 -11.15
N ILE A 69 3.88 -5.90 -10.72
CA ILE A 69 3.57 -4.47 -10.86
C ILE A 69 4.58 -3.63 -10.05
N VAL A 70 4.82 -3.96 -8.79
CA VAL A 70 5.73 -3.22 -7.89
C VAL A 70 7.16 -3.26 -8.42
N GLY A 71 7.61 -4.40 -8.95
CA GLY A 71 8.94 -4.56 -9.50
C GLY A 71 9.21 -3.73 -10.76
N HIS A 72 8.15 -3.36 -11.49
CA HIS A 72 8.22 -2.76 -12.82
C HIS A 72 7.55 -1.37 -12.88
N GLN A 73 7.40 -0.65 -11.76
CA GLN A 73 6.77 0.68 -11.74
C GLN A 73 7.42 1.74 -12.65
N LYS A 74 8.66 1.50 -13.11
CA LYS A 74 9.39 2.37 -14.02
C LYS A 74 9.55 1.79 -15.43
N ASP A 75 8.90 0.66 -15.70
CA ASP A 75 8.94 -0.06 -16.95
C ASP A 75 7.52 -0.06 -17.54
N LEU A 76 7.21 0.99 -18.31
CA LEU A 76 5.88 1.20 -18.85
C LEU A 76 5.49 0.08 -19.83
N ASP A 77 6.45 -0.40 -20.63
CA ASP A 77 6.22 -1.43 -21.64
C ASP A 77 5.82 -2.75 -20.97
N TYR A 78 6.51 -3.13 -19.88
CA TYR A 78 6.12 -4.30 -19.10
C TYR A 78 4.74 -4.16 -18.45
N LEU A 79 4.40 -2.97 -17.93
CA LEU A 79 3.09 -2.73 -17.33
C LEU A 79 1.97 -2.79 -18.37
N LEU A 80 2.19 -2.28 -19.58
CA LEU A 80 1.24 -2.39 -20.69
C LEU A 80 1.10 -3.85 -21.15
N TYR A 81 2.21 -4.57 -21.28
CA TYR A 81 2.20 -6.01 -21.53
C TYR A 81 1.35 -6.78 -20.51
N LEU A 82 1.50 -6.50 -19.22
CA LEU A 82 0.66 -7.12 -18.19
C LEU A 82 -0.83 -6.80 -18.40
N VAL A 83 -1.17 -5.57 -18.78
CA VAL A 83 -2.57 -5.19 -19.05
C VAL A 83 -3.13 -6.00 -20.24
N ASP A 84 -2.38 -6.11 -21.32
CA ASP A 84 -2.79 -6.85 -22.52
C ASP A 84 -3.02 -8.34 -22.19
N GLU A 85 -2.07 -8.97 -21.49
CA GLU A 85 -2.16 -10.38 -21.12
C GLU A 85 -3.36 -10.67 -20.19
N LEU A 86 -3.60 -9.80 -19.20
CA LEU A 86 -4.76 -9.93 -18.31
C LEU A 86 -6.08 -9.69 -19.04
N SER A 87 -6.09 -8.85 -20.08
CA SER A 87 -7.28 -8.58 -20.91
C SER A 87 -7.66 -9.79 -21.78
N GLU A 88 -6.67 -10.59 -22.19
CA GLU A 88 -6.83 -11.86 -22.90
C GLU A 88 -7.16 -13.04 -21.95
N SER A 89 -7.62 -12.73 -20.74
CA SER A 89 -8.05 -13.69 -19.73
C SER A 89 -6.97 -14.64 -19.21
N LYS A 90 -5.69 -14.27 -19.34
CA LYS A 90 -4.59 -15.03 -18.73
C LYS A 90 -4.49 -14.75 -17.24
N PHE A 91 -4.11 -15.77 -16.48
CA PHE A 91 -3.82 -15.66 -15.07
C PHE A 91 -2.35 -15.25 -14.84
N PRO A 92 -2.04 -14.50 -13.76
CA PRO A 92 -0.67 -14.09 -13.44
C PRO A 92 0.37 -15.22 -13.42
N HIS A 93 -0.01 -16.43 -12.99
CA HIS A 93 0.88 -17.59 -12.94
C HIS A 93 1.18 -18.23 -14.31
N GLU A 94 0.38 -17.96 -15.34
CA GLU A 94 0.59 -18.47 -16.70
C GLU A 94 1.59 -17.61 -17.48
N LEU A 95 1.79 -16.37 -17.03
CA LEU A 95 2.70 -15.43 -17.67
C LEU A 95 4.16 -15.81 -17.41
N PRO A 96 5.05 -15.66 -18.40
CA PRO A 96 6.45 -16.02 -18.27
C PRO A 96 7.14 -15.21 -17.17
N ASN A 97 8.04 -15.88 -16.43
CA ASN A 97 8.94 -15.30 -15.43
C ASN A 97 8.28 -14.60 -14.23
N THR A 98 6.95 -14.60 -14.12
CA THR A 98 6.27 -13.84 -13.05
C THR A 98 6.61 -14.32 -11.65
N TYR A 99 6.84 -15.62 -11.47
CA TYR A 99 7.33 -16.18 -10.20
C TYR A 99 8.76 -15.75 -9.86
N GLU A 100 9.66 -15.69 -10.84
CA GLU A 100 11.03 -15.25 -10.62
C GLU A 100 11.06 -13.77 -10.20
N PHE A 101 10.29 -12.93 -10.89
CA PHE A 101 10.13 -11.52 -10.51
C PHE A 101 9.53 -11.38 -9.11
N ALA A 102 8.52 -12.18 -8.77
CA ALA A 102 7.95 -12.20 -7.43
C ALA A 102 8.98 -12.60 -6.36
N GLN A 103 9.79 -13.63 -6.61
CA GLN A 103 10.86 -14.07 -5.72
C GLN A 103 11.89 -12.95 -5.46
N ILE A 104 12.31 -12.22 -6.51
CA ILE A 104 13.22 -11.08 -6.38
C ILE A 104 12.61 -9.99 -5.47
N GLN A 105 11.32 -9.69 -5.62
CA GLN A 105 10.67 -8.68 -4.77
C GLN A 105 10.53 -9.15 -3.31
N VAL A 106 10.22 -10.42 -3.07
CA VAL A 106 10.18 -10.98 -1.72
C VAL A 106 11.56 -10.91 -1.06
N GLY A 107 12.64 -11.18 -1.80
CA GLY A 107 14.02 -11.01 -1.31
C GLY A 107 14.30 -9.57 -0.85
N LYS A 108 13.91 -8.58 -1.66
CA LYS A 108 14.03 -7.15 -1.29
C LYS A 108 13.24 -6.81 -0.03
N LEU A 109 12.04 -7.37 0.15
CA LEU A 109 11.24 -7.18 1.37
C LEU A 109 11.95 -7.76 2.59
N ALA A 110 12.57 -8.94 2.49
CA ALA A 110 13.34 -9.54 3.58
C ALA A 110 14.54 -8.67 3.99
N GLU A 111 15.22 -8.05 3.03
CA GLU A 111 16.29 -7.08 3.34
C GLU A 111 15.75 -5.84 4.07
N ILE A 112 14.61 -5.30 3.62
CA ILE A 112 13.94 -4.18 4.29
C ILE A 112 13.55 -4.57 5.72
N MET A 113 13.00 -5.76 5.94
CA MET A 113 12.68 -6.27 7.29
C MET A 113 13.91 -6.24 8.20
N SER A 114 15.06 -6.73 7.71
CA SER A 114 16.32 -6.74 8.46
C SER A 114 16.79 -5.32 8.80
N LYS A 115 16.73 -4.39 7.85
CA LYS A 115 17.09 -2.98 8.07
C LYS A 115 16.16 -2.31 9.10
N VAL A 116 14.85 -2.55 9.01
CA VAL A 116 13.86 -1.99 9.94
C VAL A 116 14.13 -2.44 11.37
N ARG A 117 14.37 -3.75 11.59
CA ARG A 117 14.69 -4.26 12.94
C ARG A 117 15.90 -3.58 13.57
N LYS A 118 16.92 -3.26 12.77
CA LYS A 118 18.17 -2.66 13.26
C LYS A 118 18.07 -1.17 13.53
N SER A 119 17.22 -0.44 12.81
CA SER A 119 17.32 1.02 12.73
C SER A 119 16.04 1.77 13.07
N MET A 120 14.90 1.09 13.25
CA MET A 120 13.67 1.76 13.68
C MET A 120 13.83 2.40 15.05
N LYS A 121 13.14 3.52 15.26
CA LYS A 121 13.10 4.24 16.53
C LYS A 121 11.70 4.11 17.11
N VAL A 122 11.62 3.66 18.36
CA VAL A 122 10.36 3.55 19.09
C VAL A 122 10.21 4.76 20.00
N SER A 123 9.10 5.48 19.83
CA SER A 123 8.66 6.59 20.69
C SER A 123 7.50 6.14 21.59
N LYS A 124 6.97 7.04 22.42
CA LYS A 124 5.86 6.73 23.34
C LYS A 124 4.65 6.14 22.61
N ASN A 125 4.17 6.82 21.55
CA ASN A 125 2.90 6.51 20.88
C ASN A 125 3.05 5.99 19.45
N LEU A 126 4.26 5.99 18.89
CA LEU A 126 4.54 5.51 17.55
C LEU A 126 5.95 4.95 17.41
N ALA A 127 6.23 4.26 16.32
CA ALA A 127 7.58 4.01 15.85
C ALA A 127 7.84 4.64 14.49
N HIS A 128 9.09 4.98 14.21
CA HIS A 128 9.45 5.59 12.95
C HIS A 128 10.82 5.19 12.41
N MET A 129 11.01 5.31 11.11
CA MET A 129 12.30 5.09 10.45
C MET A 129 12.47 5.97 9.22
N GLU A 130 13.67 6.48 9.04
CA GLU A 130 14.12 7.03 7.76
C GLU A 130 14.64 5.90 6.87
N VAL A 131 14.19 5.86 5.63
CA VAL A 131 14.56 4.85 4.64
C VAL A 131 15.44 5.50 3.58
N LEU A 132 16.60 4.90 3.31
CA LEU A 132 17.56 5.43 2.34
C LEU A 132 17.38 4.77 0.96
N ASP A 133 17.40 3.45 0.93
CA ASP A 133 17.57 2.72 -0.33
C ASP A 133 16.26 2.23 -0.96
N SER A 134 15.16 2.21 -0.20
CA SER A 134 13.86 1.69 -0.66
C SER A 134 12.75 2.73 -0.50
N GLY A 135 11.55 2.45 -1.01
CA GLY A 135 10.38 3.30 -0.80
C GLY A 135 9.86 3.20 0.63
N ALA A 136 9.38 4.33 1.18
CA ALA A 136 8.83 4.38 2.54
C ALA A 136 7.65 3.40 2.75
N SER A 137 6.83 3.18 1.72
CA SER A 137 5.67 2.28 1.77
C SER A 137 6.03 0.83 2.05
N GLY A 138 7.18 0.35 1.56
CA GLY A 138 7.64 -1.02 1.79
C GLY A 138 8.16 -1.26 3.22
N ALA A 139 8.63 -0.21 3.90
CA ALA A 139 9.21 -0.32 5.24
C ALA A 139 8.17 -0.11 6.36
N VAL A 140 7.17 0.76 6.15
CA VAL A 140 6.26 1.20 7.22
C VAL A 140 5.47 0.06 7.87
N ASN A 141 5.08 -0.97 7.11
CA ASN A 141 4.38 -2.13 7.66
C ASN A 141 5.26 -2.89 8.67
N PHE A 142 6.56 -3.00 8.39
CA PHE A 142 7.51 -3.62 9.32
C PHE A 142 7.80 -2.73 10.52
N VAL A 143 7.89 -1.40 10.31
CA VAL A 143 8.05 -0.44 11.43
C VAL A 143 6.89 -0.59 12.39
N LEU A 144 5.65 -0.64 11.88
CA LEU A 144 4.46 -0.92 12.69
C LEU A 144 4.58 -2.30 13.37
N GLY A 145 4.74 -3.36 12.59
CA GLY A 145 4.67 -4.74 13.08
C GLY A 145 5.74 -5.12 14.10
N PHE A 146 6.96 -4.58 14.00
CA PHE A 146 8.05 -4.89 14.93
C PHE A 146 8.07 -3.99 16.18
N SER A 147 7.41 -2.85 16.14
CA SER A 147 7.52 -1.86 17.22
C SER A 147 6.68 -2.15 18.46
N GLY A 148 5.66 -3.00 18.34
CA GLY A 148 4.62 -3.15 19.37
C GLY A 148 3.77 -1.89 19.59
N LYS A 149 3.80 -0.93 18.65
CA LYS A 149 2.99 0.29 18.67
C LYS A 149 1.81 0.18 17.71
N ASP A 150 0.80 1.02 17.94
CA ASP A 150 -0.37 1.11 17.08
C ASP A 150 -0.15 1.98 15.84
N VAL A 151 0.96 2.71 15.76
CA VAL A 151 1.29 3.58 14.62
C VAL A 151 2.76 3.43 14.23
N GLY A 152 2.98 3.18 12.94
CA GLY A 152 4.30 3.16 12.30
C GLY A 152 4.42 4.27 11.26
N ILE A 153 5.58 4.90 11.18
CA ILE A 153 5.92 5.94 10.20
C ILE A 153 7.23 5.57 9.48
N ALA A 154 7.22 5.53 8.16
CA ALA A 154 8.47 5.49 7.39
C ALA A 154 8.53 6.71 6.48
N TYR A 155 9.73 7.24 6.26
CA TYR A 155 9.91 8.39 5.38
C TYR A 155 11.20 8.29 4.58
N LYS A 156 11.15 8.75 3.32
CA LYS A 156 12.29 8.78 2.41
C LYS A 156 12.52 10.20 1.91
N GLU A 157 13.77 10.66 1.98
CA GLU A 157 14.14 11.94 1.40
C GLU A 157 14.07 11.89 -0.13
N ARG A 158 13.47 12.92 -0.74
CA ARG A 158 13.58 13.23 -2.17
C ARG A 158 14.42 14.48 -2.30
N THR A 159 15.74 14.28 -2.38
CA THR A 159 16.76 15.34 -2.36
C THR A 159 16.55 16.34 -3.50
N ASP A 160 16.13 15.86 -4.67
CA ASP A 160 15.77 16.63 -5.86
C ASP A 160 14.62 17.63 -5.63
N LYS A 161 13.78 17.39 -4.60
CA LYS A 161 12.60 18.20 -4.29
C LYS A 161 12.65 18.87 -2.92
N GLY A 162 13.71 18.66 -2.14
CA GLY A 162 13.82 19.23 -0.79
C GLY A 162 12.72 18.79 0.18
N ILE A 163 12.17 17.58 0.00
CA ILE A 163 11.04 17.05 0.78
C ILE A 163 11.29 15.61 1.23
N TYR A 164 10.50 15.15 2.19
CA TYR A 164 10.30 13.75 2.55
C TYR A 164 8.95 13.24 2.05
N ALA A 165 8.97 12.09 1.39
CA ALA A 165 7.77 11.30 1.16
C ALA A 165 7.56 10.38 2.37
N VAL A 166 6.41 10.52 3.04
CA VAL A 166 6.07 9.84 4.29
C VAL A 166 4.96 8.83 4.04
N SER A 167 5.11 7.64 4.62
CA SER A 167 4.08 6.61 4.71
C SER A 167 3.75 6.35 6.17
N VAL A 168 2.45 6.30 6.48
CA VAL A 168 1.95 6.06 7.84
C VAL A 168 0.99 4.87 7.82
N ARG A 169 1.11 4.00 8.82
CA ARG A 169 0.25 2.83 9.01
C ARG A 169 -0.23 2.71 10.45
N GLY A 170 -1.49 2.33 10.61
CA GLY A 170 -2.12 2.04 11.89
C GLY A 170 -2.42 0.56 12.05
N SER A 171 -2.27 0.05 13.27
CA SER A 171 -2.77 -1.28 13.63
C SER A 171 -4.30 -1.32 13.62
N PRO A 172 -4.93 -2.52 13.64
CA PRO A 172 -6.37 -2.65 13.87
C PRO A 172 -6.85 -1.91 15.13
N SER A 173 -6.03 -1.91 16.20
CA SER A 173 -6.32 -1.25 17.48
C SER A 173 -6.21 0.29 17.45
N CYS A 174 -5.59 0.88 16.42
CA CYS A 174 -5.42 2.33 16.32
C CYS A 174 -6.77 3.06 16.16
N LYS A 175 -7.28 3.72 17.21
CA LYS A 175 -8.60 4.39 17.14
C LYS A 175 -8.59 5.74 16.39
N THR A 176 -7.41 6.29 16.14
CA THR A 176 -7.26 7.59 15.49
C THR A 176 -7.41 7.44 13.98
N HIS A 177 -8.20 8.31 13.35
CA HIS A 177 -8.23 8.41 11.89
C HIS A 177 -6.94 9.04 11.37
N LEU A 178 -5.96 8.22 10.99
CA LEU A 178 -4.61 8.68 10.66
C LEU A 178 -4.59 9.61 9.45
N GLY A 179 -5.39 9.36 8.41
CA GLY A 179 -5.49 10.25 7.25
C GLY A 179 -5.83 11.71 7.61
N LYS A 180 -6.81 11.92 8.50
CA LYS A 180 -7.19 13.25 9.00
C LYS A 180 -6.07 13.89 9.82
N LEU A 181 -5.50 13.14 10.77
CA LEU A 181 -4.40 13.63 11.61
C LEU A 181 -3.19 14.04 10.76
N VAL A 182 -2.77 13.18 9.82
CA VAL A 182 -1.67 13.44 8.91
C VAL A 182 -1.94 14.66 8.03
N SER A 183 -3.17 14.81 7.50
CA SER A 183 -3.57 16.00 6.75
C SER A 183 -3.40 17.28 7.57
N THR A 184 -3.87 17.29 8.82
CA THR A 184 -3.73 18.46 9.71
C THR A 184 -2.26 18.77 9.99
N VAL A 185 -1.49 17.79 10.48
CA VAL A 185 -0.09 18.00 10.92
C VAL A 185 0.81 18.36 9.73
N SER A 186 0.62 17.75 8.57
CA SER A 186 1.39 18.09 7.37
C SER A 186 1.11 19.52 6.90
N SER A 187 -0.16 19.93 6.86
CA SER A 187 -0.55 21.29 6.43
C SER A 187 0.03 22.38 7.34
N GLU A 188 -0.01 22.18 8.65
CA GLU A 188 0.61 23.11 9.63
C GLU A 188 2.12 23.26 9.46
N LEU A 189 2.78 22.30 8.80
CA LEU A 189 4.22 22.30 8.55
C LEU A 189 4.60 22.71 7.12
N GLY A 190 3.64 23.21 6.34
CA GLY A 190 3.86 23.59 4.93
C GLY A 190 3.99 22.39 3.99
N GLY A 191 3.52 21.22 4.42
CA GLY A 191 3.41 20.01 3.61
C GLY A 191 1.96 19.73 3.21
N SER A 192 1.73 18.52 2.70
CA SER A 192 0.40 18.02 2.40
C SER A 192 0.31 16.54 2.70
N GLY A 193 -0.89 16.01 2.94
CA GLY A 193 -1.06 14.61 3.28
C GLY A 193 -2.52 14.22 3.45
N GLY A 194 -2.75 12.92 3.56
CA GLY A 194 -4.10 12.36 3.67
C GLY A 194 -4.12 10.86 3.37
N GLY A 195 -5.33 10.31 3.32
CA GLY A 195 -5.58 8.89 3.04
C GLY A 195 -6.62 8.31 3.97
N HIS A 196 -6.60 6.98 4.10
CA HIS A 196 -7.53 6.24 4.92
C HIS A 196 -7.21 6.36 6.43
N ASP A 197 -8.11 5.85 7.24
CA ASP A 197 -7.98 5.81 8.70
C ASP A 197 -6.77 5.00 9.18
N LYS A 198 -6.39 3.93 8.46
CA LYS A 198 -5.23 3.07 8.80
C LYS A 198 -4.03 3.19 7.86
N ALA A 199 -4.19 3.75 6.67
CA ALA A 199 -3.13 3.83 5.68
C ALA A 199 -3.19 5.19 4.98
N CYS A 200 -2.15 6.00 5.21
CA CYS A 200 -2.07 7.35 4.69
C CYS A 200 -0.63 7.73 4.34
N GLY A 201 -0.46 8.87 3.69
CA GLY A 201 0.83 9.40 3.31
C GLY A 201 0.88 10.92 3.40
N ALA A 202 2.10 11.46 3.35
CA ALA A 202 2.33 12.90 3.33
C ALA A 202 3.60 13.25 2.56
N VAL A 203 3.68 14.51 2.18
CA VAL A 203 4.89 15.19 1.74
C VAL A 203 5.22 16.25 2.78
N ILE A 204 6.43 16.21 3.33
CA ILE A 204 6.88 17.10 4.40
C ILE A 204 8.17 17.82 3.97
N PRO A 205 8.32 19.14 4.15
CA PRO A 205 9.57 19.84 3.88
C PRO A 205 10.76 19.22 4.64
N LYS A 206 11.94 19.17 4.01
CA LYS A 206 13.14 18.51 4.55
C LYS A 206 13.48 18.94 5.98
N ASP A 207 13.43 20.25 6.24
CA ASP A 207 13.78 20.84 7.54
C ASP A 207 12.71 20.59 8.63
N LYS A 208 11.53 20.08 8.25
CA LYS A 208 10.40 19.86 9.18
C LYS A 208 10.16 18.40 9.57
N ILE A 209 10.85 17.41 8.98
CA ILE A 209 10.56 15.98 9.24
C ILE A 209 10.65 15.59 10.72
N LYS A 210 11.65 16.10 11.45
CA LYS A 210 11.78 15.86 12.91
C LYS A 210 10.64 16.51 13.70
N LYS A 211 10.11 17.65 13.24
CA LYS A 211 8.95 18.31 13.86
C LYS A 211 7.68 17.52 13.58
N PHE A 212 7.49 17.04 12.35
CA PHE A 212 6.36 16.18 11.97
C PHE A 212 6.26 14.94 12.85
N VAL A 213 7.34 14.18 13.01
CA VAL A 213 7.35 12.96 13.85
C VAL A 213 7.01 13.28 15.32
N ARG A 214 7.55 14.38 15.86
CA ARG A 214 7.25 14.82 17.24
C ARG A 214 5.77 15.18 17.41
N GLU A 215 5.20 15.91 16.46
CA GLU A 215 3.79 16.34 16.52
C GLU A 215 2.84 15.15 16.40
N MET A 216 3.12 14.23 15.47
CA MET A 216 2.39 12.97 15.36
C MET A 216 2.44 12.19 16.68
N ASN A 217 3.63 12.02 17.27
CA ASN A 217 3.79 11.32 18.54
C ASN A 217 3.02 12.00 19.69
N SER A 218 2.98 13.34 19.73
CA SER A 218 2.22 14.07 20.75
C SER A 218 0.71 13.90 20.59
N ARG A 219 0.17 14.11 19.39
CA ARG A 219 -1.28 14.07 19.14
C ARG A 219 -1.89 12.68 19.25
N LEU A 220 -1.12 11.63 18.95
CA LEU A 220 -1.57 10.25 19.15
C LEU A 220 -1.68 9.84 20.63
N GLY A 221 -1.14 10.64 21.55
CA GLY A 221 -1.23 10.40 22.99
C GLY A 221 -2.38 11.14 23.67
N LYS A 222 -3.24 11.83 22.91
CA LYS A 222 -4.43 12.54 23.39
C LYS A 222 -5.66 11.69 23.11
#